data_AF-A0A0M3JDJ3-F1
#
_entry.id   AF-A0A0M3JDJ3-F1
#
_cell.length_a   1.000
_cell.length_b   1.000
_cell.length_c   1.000
_cell.angle_alpha   90.00
_cell.angle_beta   90.00
_cell.angle_gamma   90.00
#
_symmetry.space_group_name_H-M   'P 1'
#
loop_
_entity.id
_entity.type
_entity.pdbx_description
1 polymer ?
#
loop_
_entity_poly.entity_id
_entity_poly.type
_entity_poly.pdbx_seq_one_letter_code
_entity_poly.pdbx_strand_id
1 'polypeptide(L)'
;MQLSYHTVWGVTPSLHSPLMSVTNAISGTTAAAALCVMGGGLYPTTPSQTLAASAAFLSAINIGGGFLITKRMLDMFRRPTDPPEYNYLYSIPAGVFLGAYAYGFQHGYPEIHSLTYLGSSLCCVGALAGLSSQHSSRLGNTLGCYIIIHYLLLLHL
;
A
#
# COMPACT_ATOMS: atom_id res chain seq x y z
N MET A 1 -3.72 -16.67 -7.99
CA MET A 1 -2.85 -16.69 -9.19
C MET A 1 -3.53 -16.16 -10.46
N GLN A 2 -4.77 -16.56 -10.77
CA GLN A 2 -5.47 -16.11 -12.00
C GLN A 2 -5.72 -14.60 -12.05
N LEU A 3 -6.16 -13.98 -10.94
CA LEU A 3 -6.38 -12.53 -10.85
C LEU A 3 -5.11 -11.74 -11.19
N SER A 4 -4.00 -12.02 -10.50
CA SER A 4 -2.71 -11.34 -10.70
C SER A 4 -2.18 -11.48 -12.14
N TYR A 5 -2.30 -12.67 -12.73
CA TYR A 5 -1.87 -12.94 -14.10
C TYR A 5 -2.64 -12.08 -15.11
N HIS A 6 -3.98 -12.02 -15.00
CA HIS A 6 -4.80 -11.18 -15.88
C HIS A 6 -4.53 -9.68 -15.71
N THR A 7 -4.29 -9.21 -14.49
CA THR A 7 -3.99 -7.77 -14.24
C THR A 7 -2.66 -7.31 -14.82
N VAL A 8 -1.63 -8.17 -14.85
CA VAL A 8 -0.31 -7.77 -15.36
C VAL A 8 -0.22 -7.90 -16.89
N TRP A 9 -0.97 -8.84 -17.48
CA TRP A 9 -0.94 -9.07 -18.93
C TRP A 9 -1.53 -7.91 -19.74
N GLY A 10 -2.44 -7.12 -19.14
CA GLY A 10 -3.07 -5.95 -19.77
C GLY A 10 -2.32 -4.63 -19.61
N VAL A 11 -1.05 -4.65 -19.16
CA VAL A 11 -0.29 -3.43 -18.87
C VAL A 11 0.31 -2.84 -20.13
N THR A 12 0.12 -1.53 -20.32
CA THR A 12 0.72 -0.79 -21.44
C THR A 12 2.25 -0.93 -21.39
N PRO A 13 2.94 -1.28 -22.50
CA PRO A 13 4.38 -1.57 -22.48
C PRO A 13 5.27 -0.45 -21.93
N SER A 14 4.81 0.80 -22.03
CA SER A 14 5.47 2.00 -21.48
C SER A 14 5.48 2.06 -19.95
N LEU A 15 4.64 1.26 -19.28
CA LEU A 15 4.45 1.25 -17.83
C LEU A 15 5.16 0.08 -17.12
N HIS A 16 5.97 -0.73 -17.81
CA HIS A 16 6.70 -1.84 -17.17
C HIS A 16 7.68 -1.37 -16.08
N SER A 17 8.41 -0.27 -16.30
CA SER A 17 9.33 0.28 -15.28
C SER A 17 8.58 0.83 -14.04
N PRO A 18 7.51 1.63 -14.20
CA PRO A 18 6.62 1.97 -13.09
C PRO A 18 6.02 0.75 -12.39
N LEU A 19 5.61 -0.28 -13.13
CA LEU A 19 5.06 -1.50 -12.57
C LEU A 19 6.07 -2.25 -11.70
N MET A 20 7.32 -2.35 -12.15
CA MET A 20 8.42 -2.90 -11.35
C MET A 20 8.65 -2.11 -10.05
N SER A 21 8.52 -0.78 -10.11
CA SER A 21 8.64 0.09 -8.93
C SER A 21 7.48 -0.10 -7.94
N VAL A 22 6.24 -0.23 -8.43
CA VAL A 22 5.06 -0.51 -7.58
C VAL A 22 5.17 -1.88 -6.93
N THR A 23 5.55 -2.93 -7.68
CA THR A 23 5.71 -4.28 -7.10
C THR A 23 6.83 -4.32 -6.07
N ASN A 24 7.90 -3.55 -6.26
CA ASN A 24 8.92 -3.36 -5.23
C ASN A 24 8.36 -2.67 -3.98
N ALA A 25 7.59 -1.59 -4.13
CA ALA A 25 6.93 -0.92 -3.00
C ALA A 25 5.99 -1.87 -2.23
N ILE A 26 5.20 -2.68 -2.96
CA ILE A 26 4.28 -3.67 -2.40
C ILE A 26 5.06 -4.80 -1.69
N SER A 27 6.23 -5.20 -2.18
CA SER A 27 7.06 -6.21 -1.47
C SER A 27 7.43 -5.77 -0.05
N GLY A 28 7.44 -4.46 0.21
CA GLY A 28 7.56 -3.91 1.54
C GLY A 28 6.43 -4.28 2.50
N THR A 29 5.38 -5.00 2.08
CA THR A 29 4.35 -5.63 2.96
C THR A 29 4.92 -6.65 3.96
N THR A 30 6.23 -6.92 3.92
CA THR A 30 6.97 -7.72 4.91
C THR A 30 7.04 -7.12 6.30
N ALA A 31 6.95 -5.80 6.46
CA ALA A 31 6.85 -5.20 7.80
C ALA A 31 5.63 -5.74 8.57
N ALA A 32 4.57 -6.24 7.93
CA ALA A 32 3.38 -6.72 8.65
C ALA A 32 3.76 -7.93 9.50
N ALA A 33 4.57 -8.82 8.92
CA ALA A 33 5.16 -9.94 9.64
C ALA A 33 6.16 -9.47 10.70
N ALA A 34 6.95 -8.43 10.43
CA ALA A 34 7.88 -7.88 11.41
C ALA A 34 7.14 -7.30 12.64
N LEU A 35 6.04 -6.58 12.43
CA LEU A 35 5.20 -6.03 13.49
C LEU A 35 4.60 -7.15 14.38
N CYS A 36 4.13 -8.25 13.79
CA CYS A 36 3.62 -9.38 14.57
C CYS A 36 4.67 -10.04 15.48
N VAL A 37 5.97 -9.92 15.15
CA VAL A 37 7.08 -10.46 15.95
C VAL A 37 7.62 -9.41 16.92
N MET A 38 7.35 -8.13 16.66
CA MET A 38 7.78 -7.00 17.47
C MET A 38 6.85 -6.86 18.69
N GLY A 39 7.18 -7.59 19.77
CA GLY A 39 6.55 -7.43 21.08
C GLY A 39 7.41 -6.61 22.05
N GLY A 40 6.88 -6.33 23.25
CA GLY A 40 7.63 -5.71 24.36
C GLY A 40 7.17 -4.30 24.72
N GLY A 41 8.07 -3.52 25.31
CA GLY A 41 7.85 -2.11 25.66
C GLY A 41 8.39 -1.16 24.58
N LEU A 42 8.64 0.11 24.96
CA LEU A 42 9.24 1.12 24.06
C LEU A 42 10.59 0.72 23.46
N TYR A 43 11.32 -0.18 24.13
CA TYR A 43 12.63 -0.65 23.70
C TYR A 43 12.63 -2.18 23.54
N PRO A 44 13.30 -2.70 22.49
CA PRO A 44 13.45 -4.14 22.32
C PRO A 44 14.33 -4.71 23.43
N THR A 45 13.86 -5.77 24.08
CA THR A 45 14.57 -6.46 25.16
C THR A 45 15.22 -7.76 24.70
N THR A 46 14.74 -8.34 23.60
CA THR A 46 15.28 -9.57 23.01
C THR A 46 15.93 -9.31 21.65
N PRO A 47 16.92 -10.13 21.23
CA PRO A 47 17.54 -10.01 19.91
C PRO A 47 16.54 -10.20 18.77
N SER A 48 15.48 -10.99 18.97
CA SER A 48 14.40 -11.16 17.98
C SER A 48 13.60 -9.87 17.79
N GLN A 49 13.33 -9.12 18.85
CA GLN A 49 12.63 -7.83 18.76
C GLN A 49 13.49 -6.76 18.07
N THR A 50 14.80 -6.75 18.29
CA THR A 50 15.71 -5.83 17.59
C THR A 50 15.74 -6.10 16.08
N LEU A 51 15.76 -7.38 15.69
CA LEU A 51 15.67 -7.78 14.28
C LEU A 51 14.30 -7.47 13.67
N ALA A 52 13.23 -7.64 14.44
CA ALA A 52 11.88 -7.27 14.00
C ALA A 52 11.76 -5.75 13.79
N ALA A 53 12.29 -4.93 14.71
CA ALA A 53 12.31 -3.48 14.60
C ALA A 53 13.12 -3.00 13.38
N SER A 54 14.30 -3.59 13.13
CA SER A 54 15.09 -3.25 11.94
C SER A 54 14.43 -3.71 10.63
N ALA A 55 13.80 -4.88 10.61
CA ALA A 55 13.01 -5.36 9.48
C ALA A 55 11.81 -4.44 9.18
N ALA A 56 11.12 -3.97 10.22
CA ALA A 56 10.02 -3.02 10.10
C ALA A 56 10.50 -1.68 9.51
N PHE A 57 11.64 -1.18 10.00
CA PHE A 57 12.26 0.05 9.51
C PHE A 57 12.68 -0.03 8.04
N LEU A 58 13.38 -1.10 7.64
CA LEU A 58 13.80 -1.31 6.25
C LEU A 58 12.61 -1.45 5.30
N SER A 59 11.56 -2.14 5.75
CA SER A 59 10.33 -2.28 4.98
C SER A 59 9.61 -0.93 4.82
N ALA A 60 9.59 -0.08 5.85
CA ALA A 60 9.03 1.27 5.75
C ALA A 60 9.77 2.12 4.70
N ILE A 61 11.11 2.01 4.63
CA ILE A 61 11.91 2.66 3.58
C ILE A 61 11.53 2.13 2.20
N ASN A 62 11.35 0.81 2.05
CA ASN A 62 10.96 0.21 0.77
C ASN A 62 9.59 0.72 0.29
N ILE A 63 8.59 0.75 1.18
CA ILE A 63 7.26 1.25 0.85
C ILE A 63 7.31 2.75 0.48
N GLY A 64 7.89 3.57 1.36
CA GLY A 64 7.94 5.02 1.15
C GLY A 64 8.76 5.41 -0.07
N GLY A 65 9.94 4.81 -0.24
CA GLY A 65 10.82 5.03 -1.38
C GLY A 65 10.21 4.54 -2.70
N GLY A 66 9.63 3.34 -2.69
CA GLY A 66 9.01 2.73 -3.87
C GLY A 66 7.83 3.53 -4.41
N PHE A 67 6.91 3.98 -3.55
CA PHE A 67 5.78 4.82 -3.99
C PHE A 67 6.22 6.24 -4.39
N LEU A 68 7.26 6.80 -3.76
CA LEU A 68 7.81 8.10 -4.15
C LEU A 68 8.46 8.05 -5.54
N ILE A 69 9.26 7.03 -5.82
CA ILE A 69 9.91 6.84 -7.12
C ILE A 69 8.85 6.57 -8.19
N THR A 70 7.87 5.71 -7.90
CA THR A 70 6.75 5.45 -8.83
C THR A 70 6.03 6.74 -9.19
N LYS A 71 5.71 7.59 -8.20
CA LYS A 71 5.08 8.89 -8.45
C LYS A 71 5.92 9.75 -9.40
N ARG A 72 7.24 9.84 -9.17
CA ARG A 72 8.14 10.59 -10.05
C ARG A 72 8.18 10.04 -11.48
N MET A 73 8.18 8.71 -11.63
CA MET A 73 8.12 8.06 -12.95
C MET A 73 6.80 8.38 -13.67
N LEU A 74 5.67 8.35 -12.96
CA LEU A 74 4.36 8.65 -13.54
C LEU A 74 4.19 10.13 -13.88
N ASP A 75 4.79 11.04 -13.10
CA ASP A 75 4.75 12.47 -13.38
C ASP A 75 5.50 12.87 -14.66
N MET A 76 6.50 12.10 -15.09
CA MET A 76 7.19 12.31 -16.38
C MET A 76 6.27 12.12 -17.60
N PHE A 77 5.16 11.42 -17.43
CA PHE A 77 4.21 11.19 -18.51
C PHE A 77 3.10 12.24 -18.59
N ARG A 78 3.07 13.21 -17.67
CA ARG A 78 2.07 14.28 -17.65
C ARG A 78 2.33 15.25 -18.79
N ARG A 79 1.30 15.58 -19.56
CA ARG A 79 1.37 16.62 -20.58
C ARG A 79 0.93 17.96 -19.96
N PRO A 80 1.51 19.09 -20.38
CA PRO A 80 1.09 20.41 -19.90
C PRO A 80 -0.38 20.76 -20.23
N THR A 81 -0.98 20.09 -21.23
CA THR A 81 -2.34 20.30 -21.70
C THR A 81 -3.38 19.40 -21.02
N ASP A 82 -2.96 18.49 -20.13
CA ASP A 82 -3.88 17.58 -19.44
C ASP A 82 -4.72 18.33 -18.40
N PRO A 83 -5.99 17.94 -18.19
CA PRO A 83 -6.86 18.57 -17.19
C PRO A 83 -6.25 18.48 -15.78
N PRO A 84 -6.58 19.42 -14.87
CA PRO A 84 -6.10 19.36 -13.50
C PRO A 84 -6.63 18.10 -12.80
N GLU A 85 -5.72 17.30 -12.26
CA GLU A 85 -6.03 16.06 -11.53
C GLU A 85 -6.24 16.35 -10.04
N TYR A 86 -7.35 15.87 -9.49
CA TYR A 86 -7.70 16.04 -8.08
C TYR A 86 -7.29 14.83 -7.24
N ASN A 87 -5.98 14.55 -7.17
CA ASN A 87 -5.47 13.35 -6.51
C ASN A 87 -5.81 13.27 -5.01
N TYR A 88 -6.01 14.41 -4.35
CA TYR A 88 -6.46 14.47 -2.96
C TYR A 88 -7.87 13.88 -2.77
N LEU A 89 -8.72 13.87 -3.80
CA LEU A 89 -10.08 13.33 -3.68
C LEU A 89 -10.05 11.83 -3.34
N TYR A 90 -9.02 11.13 -3.79
CA TYR A 90 -8.85 9.72 -3.48
C TYR A 90 -8.53 9.48 -2.00
N SER A 91 -8.06 10.47 -1.23
CA SER A 91 -7.83 10.27 0.20
C SER A 91 -9.13 10.13 0.98
N ILE A 92 -10.27 10.51 0.41
CA ILE A 92 -11.60 10.36 1.02
C ILE A 92 -11.94 8.88 1.27
N PRO A 93 -11.97 7.98 0.26
CA PRO A 93 -12.26 6.57 0.52
C PRO A 93 -11.25 5.92 1.47
N ALA A 94 -9.99 6.36 1.46
CA ALA A 94 -8.98 5.90 2.41
C ALA A 94 -9.30 6.33 3.86
N GLY A 95 -9.68 7.59 4.06
CA GLY A 95 -10.11 8.10 5.36
C GLY A 95 -11.41 7.44 5.84
N VAL A 96 -12.37 7.20 4.94
CA VAL A 96 -13.61 6.48 5.24
C VAL A 96 -13.31 5.05 5.67
N PHE A 97 -12.44 4.34 4.95
CA PHE A 97 -12.04 2.97 5.30
C PHE A 97 -11.36 2.91 6.68
N LEU A 98 -10.44 3.84 6.95
CA LEU A 98 -9.74 3.93 8.23
C LEU A 98 -10.70 4.30 9.38
N GLY A 99 -11.62 5.24 9.14
CA GLY A 99 -12.67 5.61 10.09
C GLY A 99 -13.64 4.46 10.39
N ALA A 100 -14.04 3.69 9.37
CA ALA A 100 -14.89 2.52 9.52
C ALA A 100 -14.20 1.43 10.36
N TYR A 101 -12.90 1.20 10.15
CA TYR A 101 -12.13 0.30 11.01
C TYR A 101 -12.09 0.81 12.45
N ALA A 102 -11.72 2.08 12.67
CA ALA A 102 -11.59 2.64 14.02
C ALA A 102 -12.91 2.56 14.78
N TYR A 103 -14.02 2.84 14.10
CA TYR A 103 -15.36 2.67 14.64
C TYR A 103 -15.65 1.20 15.01
N GLY A 104 -15.34 0.26 14.11
CA GLY A 104 -15.54 -1.17 14.36
C GLY A 104 -14.66 -1.73 15.48
N PHE A 105 -13.43 -1.24 15.61
CA PHE A 105 -12.50 -1.58 16.68
C PHE A 105 -12.99 -1.08 18.04
N GLN A 106 -13.50 0.15 18.12
CA GLN A 106 -14.07 0.70 19.37
C GLN A 106 -15.28 -0.10 19.88
N HIS A 107 -16.05 -0.71 18.98
CA HIS A 107 -17.19 -1.56 19.32
C HIS A 107 -16.80 -3.03 19.55
N GLY A 108 -15.52 -3.37 19.41
CA GLY A 108 -15.00 -4.72 19.67
C GLY A 108 -15.46 -5.78 18.67
N TYR A 109 -15.79 -5.41 17.43
CA TYR A 109 -16.17 -6.40 16.42
C TYR A 109 -14.95 -7.21 15.96
N PRO A 110 -14.88 -8.53 16.23
CA PRO A 110 -13.71 -9.34 15.90
C PRO A 110 -13.49 -9.47 14.39
N GLU A 111 -14.57 -9.40 13.60
CA GLU A 111 -14.54 -9.53 12.14
C GLU A 111 -13.91 -8.32 11.43
N ILE A 112 -13.71 -7.19 12.12
CA ILE A 112 -13.20 -5.95 11.52
C ILE A 112 -11.79 -6.14 10.97
N HIS A 113 -10.97 -6.97 11.61
CA HIS A 113 -9.62 -7.28 11.17
C HIS A 113 -9.64 -8.04 9.83
N SER A 114 -10.45 -9.10 9.73
CA SER A 114 -10.62 -9.90 8.50
C SER A 114 -11.11 -9.07 7.31
N LEU A 115 -12.11 -8.22 7.54
CA LEU A 115 -12.61 -7.27 6.53
C LEU A 115 -11.53 -6.27 6.09
N THR A 116 -10.69 -5.84 7.01
CA THR A 116 -9.60 -4.90 6.73
C THR A 116 -8.49 -5.55 5.91
N TYR A 117 -8.11 -6.79 6.22
CA TYR A 117 -7.18 -7.57 5.40
C TYR A 117 -7.71 -7.72 3.98
N LEU A 118 -9.01 -8.04 3.84
CA LEU A 118 -9.66 -8.17 2.55
C LEU A 118 -9.67 -6.85 1.77
N GLY A 119 -10.08 -5.74 2.40
CA GLY A 119 -10.08 -4.41 1.75
C GLY A 119 -8.69 -3.95 1.31
N SER A 120 -7.66 -4.18 2.14
CA SER A 120 -6.26 -3.92 1.79
C SER A 120 -5.81 -4.75 0.58
N SER A 121 -6.10 -6.06 0.57
CA SER A 121 -5.75 -6.94 -0.54
C SER A 121 -6.39 -6.51 -1.87
N LEU A 122 -7.65 -6.05 -1.84
CA LEU A 122 -8.34 -5.51 -3.01
C LEU A 122 -7.71 -4.19 -3.49
N CYS A 123 -7.28 -3.33 -2.56
CA CYS A 123 -6.53 -2.12 -2.92
C CYS A 123 -5.19 -2.44 -3.58
N CYS A 124 -4.46 -3.48 -3.13
CA CYS A 124 -3.23 -3.94 -3.79
C CYS A 124 -3.48 -4.39 -5.24
N VAL A 125 -4.53 -5.18 -5.45
CA VAL A 125 -4.92 -5.63 -6.79
C VAL A 125 -5.34 -4.44 -7.65
N GLY A 126 -6.13 -3.51 -7.10
CA GLY A 126 -6.52 -2.27 -7.76
C GLY A 126 -5.35 -1.36 -8.10
N ALA A 127 -4.31 -1.33 -7.26
CA ALA A 127 -3.08 -0.58 -7.52
C ALA A 127 -2.36 -1.09 -8.78
N LEU A 128 -2.22 -2.41 -8.90
CA LEU A 128 -1.63 -3.05 -10.08
C LEU A 128 -2.54 -2.93 -11.31
N ALA A 129 -3.85 -3.14 -11.15
CA ALA A 129 -4.83 -2.99 -12.23
C ALA A 129 -4.87 -1.56 -12.78
N GLY A 130 -4.70 -0.55 -11.92
CA GLY A 130 -4.67 0.86 -12.30
C GLY A 130 -3.51 1.20 -13.24
N LEU A 131 -2.41 0.45 -13.19
CA LEU A 131 -1.27 0.61 -14.12
C LEU A 131 -1.53 0.02 -15.52
N SER A 132 -2.71 -0.52 -15.80
CA SER A 132 -3.05 -1.02 -17.15
C SER A 132 -3.08 0.08 -18.22
N SER A 133 -3.54 1.28 -17.86
CA SER A 133 -3.64 2.44 -18.75
C SER A 133 -2.95 3.67 -18.16
N GLN A 134 -2.41 4.51 -19.04
CA GLN A 134 -1.74 5.75 -18.64
C GLN A 134 -2.65 6.70 -17.85
N HIS A 135 -3.93 6.76 -18.23
CA HIS A 135 -4.92 7.62 -17.59
C HIS A 135 -5.29 7.14 -16.17
N SER A 136 -5.27 5.81 -15.94
CA SER A 136 -5.58 5.22 -14.62
C SER A 136 -4.34 4.98 -13.76
N SER A 137 -3.13 5.11 -14.32
CA SER A 137 -1.87 4.77 -13.64
C SER A 137 -1.67 5.50 -12.31
N ARG A 138 -2.11 6.76 -12.24
CA ARG A 138 -2.03 7.61 -11.04
C ARG A 138 -3.02 7.19 -9.95
N LEU A 139 -4.19 6.71 -10.36
CA LEU A 139 -5.15 6.07 -9.46
C LEU A 139 -4.52 4.83 -8.84
N GLY A 140 -3.87 4.01 -9.67
CA GLY A 140 -3.16 2.81 -9.21
C GLY A 140 -2.10 3.12 -8.16
N ASN A 141 -1.26 4.12 -8.40
CA ASN A 141 -0.24 4.54 -7.42
C ASN A 141 -0.85 5.06 -6.11
N THR A 142 -1.94 5.84 -6.20
CA THR A 142 -2.61 6.42 -5.03
C THR A 142 -3.34 5.36 -4.20
N LEU A 143 -3.99 4.39 -4.85
CA LEU A 143 -4.57 3.20 -4.22
C LEU A 143 -3.50 2.33 -3.55
N GLY A 144 -2.33 2.20 -4.18
CA GLY A 144 -1.18 1.49 -3.62
C GLY A 144 -0.66 2.13 -2.33
N CYS A 145 -0.67 3.46 -2.23
CA CYS A 145 -0.33 4.14 -0.98
C CYS A 145 -1.28 3.78 0.18
N TYR A 146 -2.51 3.33 -0.08
CA TYR A 146 -3.42 2.87 0.98
C TYR A 146 -3.03 1.53 1.60
N ILE A 147 -2.08 0.82 0.99
CA ILE A 147 -1.44 -0.34 1.61
C ILE A 147 -0.65 0.09 2.86
N ILE A 148 -0.18 1.35 2.93
CA ILE A 148 0.45 1.93 4.14
C ILE A 148 -0.56 2.05 5.29
N ILE A 149 -1.84 2.18 5.01
CA ILE A 149 -2.88 2.25 6.05
C ILE A 149 -3.04 0.89 6.73
N HIS A 150 -2.92 -0.20 5.98
CA HIS A 150 -2.92 -1.57 6.50
C HIS A 150 -1.87 -1.77 7.60
N TYR A 151 -0.72 -1.12 7.46
CA TYR A 151 0.39 -1.16 8.39
C TYR A 151 0.12 -0.51 9.73
N LEU A 152 -0.50 0.67 9.71
CA LEU A 152 -0.91 1.37 10.93
C LEU A 152 -1.94 0.56 11.74
N LEU A 153 -2.73 -0.25 11.04
CA LEU A 153 -3.81 -1.04 11.62
C LEU A 153 -3.29 -2.31 12.32
N LEU A 154 -2.17 -2.87 11.86
CA LEU A 154 -1.48 -3.99 12.49
C LEU A 154 -0.76 -3.62 13.79
N LEU A 155 -0.44 -2.35 14.04
CA LEU A 155 0.18 -1.87 15.28
C LEU A 155 -0.72 -1.98 16.52
N HIS A 156 -2.01 -2.31 16.36
CA HIS A 156 -2.98 -2.49 17.44
C HIS A 156 -3.33 -3.96 17.72
N LEU A 157 -2.60 -4.90 17.10
CA LEU A 157 -2.55 -6.32 17.48
C LEU A 157 -1.35 -6.55 18.41
#